data_AF-A0A661V5K9-F1
#
_entry.id   AF-A0A661V5K9-F1
#
_cell.length_a   1.000
_cell.length_b   1.000
_cell.length_c   1.000
_cell.angle_alpha   90.00
_cell.angle_beta   90.00
_cell.angle_gamma   90.00
#
_symmetry.space_group_name_H-M   'P 1'
#
loop_
_entity.id
_entity.type
_entity.pdbx_description
1 polymer ?
#
loop_
_entity_poly.entity_id
_entity_poly.type
_entity_poly.pdbx_seq_one_letter_code
_entity_poly.pdbx_strand_id
1 'polypeptide(L)'
;MPHQRPVDLPEDVLLIHYAALAPDASAPTRLRVLAAVGRLFSQGKIDCSLQDLCQAEQVLLNLRQWLEGEEGSRFWQLEGTRIISRAPCEKHILIGTQQLLDDLLTLTAQTDRHRLPDLDTLWQAASAFVSQQRVEAVQKTT
;
A
#
# COMPACT_ATOMS: atom_id res chain seq x y z
N MET A 1 -22.16 -8.62 -28.31
CA MET A 1 -21.50 -8.12 -27.08
C MET A 1 -20.00 -8.35 -27.25
N PRO A 2 -19.16 -7.31 -27.36
CA PRO A 2 -17.73 -7.52 -27.47
C PRO A 2 -17.23 -8.08 -26.12
N HIS A 3 -16.70 -9.30 -26.15
CA HIS A 3 -15.94 -9.84 -25.03
C HIS A 3 -14.69 -8.98 -24.85
N GLN A 4 -14.71 -8.06 -23.89
CA GLN A 4 -13.47 -7.45 -23.40
C GLN A 4 -12.60 -8.60 -22.91
N ARG A 5 -11.50 -8.86 -23.62
CA ARG A 5 -10.46 -9.77 -23.13
C ARG A 5 -10.05 -9.26 -21.75
N PRO A 6 -9.91 -10.14 -20.74
CA PRO A 6 -9.26 -9.75 -19.50
C PRO A 6 -7.93 -9.12 -19.87
N VAL A 7 -7.67 -7.92 -19.35
CA VAL A 7 -6.37 -7.29 -19.50
C VAL A 7 -5.42 -8.16 -18.69
N ASP A 8 -4.56 -8.92 -19.38
CA ASP A 8 -3.50 -9.67 -18.72
C ASP A 8 -2.57 -8.66 -18.05
N LEU A 9 -2.71 -8.53 -16.73
CA LEU A 9 -1.82 -7.70 -15.93
C LEU A 9 -0.44 -8.34 -15.90
N PRO A 10 0.64 -7.54 -15.94
CA PRO A 10 1.98 -8.08 -15.76
C PRO A 10 2.09 -8.84 -14.43
N GLU A 11 2.83 -9.96 -14.44
CA GLU A 11 2.98 -10.84 -13.27
C GLU A 11 3.65 -10.14 -12.07
N ASP A 12 4.41 -9.06 -12.32
CA ASP A 12 5.15 -8.27 -11.33
C ASP A 12 4.36 -7.05 -10.79
N VAL A 13 3.11 -6.88 -11.22
CA VAL A 13 2.25 -5.76 -10.82
C VAL A 13 1.20 -6.22 -9.81
N LEU A 14 1.26 -5.64 -8.61
CA LEU A 14 0.26 -5.79 -7.56
C LEU A 14 -0.84 -4.72 -7.70
N LEU A 15 -2.10 -5.14 -7.61
CA LEU A 15 -3.22 -4.21 -7.44
C LEU A 15 -3.57 -4.06 -5.97
N ILE A 16 -3.64 -2.83 -5.48
CA ILE A 16 -4.04 -2.51 -4.12
C ILE A 16 -5.37 -1.77 -4.18
N HIS A 17 -6.46 -2.49 -3.93
CA HIS A 17 -7.77 -1.88 -3.76
C HIS A 17 -7.86 -1.31 -2.34
N TYR A 18 -7.70 0.01 -2.20
CA TYR A 18 -7.59 0.67 -0.90
C TYR A 18 -8.77 0.37 0.03
N ALA A 19 -9.99 0.45 -0.49
CA ALA A 19 -11.20 0.14 0.28
C ALA A 19 -11.25 -1.32 0.75
N ALA A 20 -10.63 -2.25 0.01
CA ALA A 20 -10.60 -3.67 0.34
C ALA A 20 -9.51 -4.03 1.37
N LEU A 21 -8.58 -3.12 1.68
CA LEU A 21 -7.54 -3.39 2.69
C LEU A 21 -8.12 -3.60 4.08
N ALA A 22 -9.21 -2.89 4.41
CA ALA A 22 -9.99 -3.10 5.62
C ALA A 22 -11.40 -2.53 5.41
N PRO A 23 -12.32 -3.29 4.78
CA PRO A 23 -13.58 -2.77 4.26
C PRO A 23 -14.49 -2.19 5.35
N ASP A 24 -14.52 -2.83 6.52
CA ASP A 24 -15.38 -2.41 7.64
C ASP A 24 -14.63 -1.60 8.72
N ALA A 25 -13.40 -1.17 8.43
CA ALA A 25 -12.57 -0.49 9.41
C ALA A 25 -12.66 1.04 9.34
N SER A 26 -12.15 1.71 10.38
CA SER A 26 -11.99 3.17 10.38
C SER A 26 -10.85 3.61 9.45
N ALA A 27 -10.89 4.87 9.01
CA ALA A 27 -9.83 5.51 8.23
C ALA A 27 -8.40 5.26 8.79
N PRO A 28 -8.11 5.50 10.08
CA PRO A 28 -6.78 5.22 10.63
C PRO A 28 -6.39 3.74 10.56
N THR A 29 -7.33 2.81 10.66
CA THR A 29 -7.02 1.37 10.52
C THR A 29 -6.67 1.05 9.07
N ARG A 30 -7.47 1.48 8.09
CA ARG A 30 -7.16 1.29 6.66
C ARG A 30 -5.79 1.86 6.28
N LEU A 31 -5.48 3.08 6.75
CA LEU A 31 -4.19 3.71 6.51
C LEU A 31 -3.02 2.95 7.14
N ARG A 32 -3.21 2.38 8.34
CA ARG A 32 -2.18 1.53 8.98
C ARG A 32 -1.97 0.22 8.23
N VAL A 33 -3.03 -0.38 7.69
CA VAL A 33 -2.91 -1.57 6.81
C VAL A 33 -2.15 -1.19 5.54
N LEU A 34 -2.52 -0.08 4.88
CA LEU A 34 -1.81 0.42 3.69
C LEU A 34 -0.33 0.67 3.99
N ALA A 35 0.01 1.26 5.14
CA ALA A 35 1.39 1.48 5.55
C ALA A 35 2.15 0.17 5.79
N ALA A 36 1.50 -0.85 6.37
CA ALA A 36 2.08 -2.18 6.56
C ALA A 36 2.36 -2.88 5.21
N VAL A 37 1.41 -2.79 4.27
CA VAL A 37 1.62 -3.25 2.88
C VAL A 37 2.74 -2.46 2.21
N GLY A 38 2.80 -1.15 2.44
CA GLY A 38 3.89 -0.27 2.01
C GLY A 38 5.28 -0.77 2.44
N ARG A 39 5.41 -1.22 3.69
CA ARG A 39 6.64 -1.78 4.23
C ARG A 39 7.06 -3.07 3.53
N LEU A 40 6.10 -3.89 3.08
CA LEU A 40 6.38 -5.08 2.28
C LEU A 40 7.00 -4.76 0.91
N PHE A 41 6.83 -3.56 0.35
CA PHE A 41 7.57 -3.18 -0.87
C PHE A 41 9.00 -2.77 -0.55
N SER A 42 9.19 -2.05 0.55
CA SER A 42 10.48 -1.44 0.89
C SER A 42 11.56 -2.45 1.28
N GLN A 43 11.19 -3.68 1.66
CA GLN A 43 12.09 -4.65 2.28
C GLN A 43 12.62 -5.76 1.35
N GLY A 44 12.35 -5.71 0.04
CA GLY A 44 12.95 -6.66 -0.92
C GLY A 44 12.55 -8.13 -0.67
N LYS A 45 13.51 -9.06 -0.63
CA LYS A 45 13.25 -10.48 -0.32
C LYS A 45 12.85 -10.63 1.15
N ILE A 46 11.56 -10.60 1.40
CA ILE A 46 10.99 -10.59 2.75
C ILE A 46 10.88 -12.00 3.32
N ASP A 47 11.55 -12.18 4.46
CA ASP A 47 11.21 -13.11 5.54
C ASP A 47 11.08 -12.27 6.80
N CYS A 48 9.86 -11.88 7.15
CA CYS A 48 9.58 -11.08 8.36
C CYS A 48 8.33 -11.60 9.08
N SER A 49 8.17 -11.25 10.35
CA SER A 49 6.93 -11.55 11.07
C SER A 49 5.88 -10.49 10.80
N LEU A 50 4.61 -10.88 10.82
CA LEU A 50 3.47 -9.96 10.77
C LEU A 50 3.59 -8.83 11.81
N GLN A 51 4.07 -9.17 13.02
CA GLN A 51 4.25 -8.18 14.09
C GLN A 51 5.36 -7.15 13.81
N ASP A 52 6.29 -7.44 12.91
CA ASP A 52 7.34 -6.48 12.50
C ASP A 52 6.74 -5.32 11.67
N LEU A 53 5.58 -5.57 11.03
CA LEU A 53 4.88 -4.58 10.21
C LEU A 53 3.94 -3.71 11.05
N CYS A 54 3.24 -4.30 12.04
CA CYS A 54 2.34 -3.60 12.93
C CYS A 54 2.09 -4.38 14.23
N GLN A 55 1.80 -3.69 15.34
CA GLN A 55 1.44 -4.32 16.61
C GLN A 55 -0.07 -4.27 16.93
N ALA A 56 -0.85 -3.50 16.17
CA ALA A 56 -2.28 -3.37 16.43
C ALA A 56 -3.04 -4.60 15.91
N GLU A 57 -3.74 -5.33 16.80
CA GLU A 57 -4.44 -6.58 16.46
C GLU A 57 -5.39 -6.45 15.28
N GLN A 58 -6.22 -5.40 15.25
CA GLN A 58 -7.16 -5.19 14.16
C GLN A 58 -6.46 -4.93 12.82
N VAL A 59 -5.29 -4.29 12.84
CA VAL A 59 -4.48 -4.07 11.63
C VAL A 59 -3.87 -5.41 11.18
N LEU A 60 -3.36 -6.21 12.11
CA LEU A 60 -2.82 -7.53 11.82
C LEU A 60 -3.86 -8.48 11.23
N LEU A 61 -5.09 -8.46 11.73
CA LEU A 61 -6.18 -9.26 11.20
C LEU A 61 -6.51 -8.90 9.75
N ASN A 62 -6.71 -7.61 9.47
CA ASN A 62 -6.98 -7.13 8.12
C ASN A 62 -5.80 -7.40 7.17
N LEU A 63 -4.56 -7.21 7.64
CA LEU A 63 -3.37 -7.50 6.86
C LEU A 63 -3.25 -9.00 6.53
N ARG A 64 -3.54 -9.89 7.50
CA ARG A 64 -3.58 -11.34 7.28
C ARG A 64 -4.61 -11.70 6.20
N GLN A 65 -5.84 -11.19 6.35
CA GLN A 65 -6.92 -11.44 5.39
C GLN A 65 -6.53 -10.96 3.97
N TRP A 66 -5.89 -9.80 3.85
CA TRP A 66 -5.42 -9.30 2.57
C TRP A 66 -4.28 -10.15 1.98
N LEU A 67 -3.30 -10.56 2.80
CA LEU A 67 -2.19 -11.42 2.38
C LEU A 67 -2.65 -12.80 1.91
N GLU A 68 -3.69 -13.35 2.55
CA GLU A 68 -4.31 -14.62 2.18
C GLU A 68 -5.30 -14.48 1.01
N GLY A 69 -5.62 -13.24 0.62
CA GLY A 69 -6.51 -12.91 -0.49
C GLY A 69 -5.86 -12.97 -1.87
N GLU A 70 -6.63 -12.64 -2.90
CA GLU A 70 -6.24 -12.77 -4.32
C GLU A 70 -4.98 -11.98 -4.68
N GLU A 71 -4.87 -10.73 -4.24
CA GLU A 71 -3.74 -9.87 -4.62
C GLU A 71 -2.48 -10.15 -3.78
N GLY A 72 -2.62 -10.28 -2.45
CA GLY A 72 -1.48 -10.49 -1.56
C GLY A 72 -0.80 -11.85 -1.77
N SER A 73 -1.60 -12.91 -1.97
CA SER A 73 -1.10 -14.29 -2.06
C SER A 73 -0.28 -14.58 -3.33
N ARG A 74 -0.41 -13.72 -4.34
CA ARG A 74 0.40 -13.78 -5.58
C ARG A 74 1.88 -13.54 -5.30
N PHE A 75 2.19 -12.65 -4.36
CA PHE A 75 3.56 -12.20 -4.10
C PHE A 75 4.11 -12.69 -2.76
N TRP A 76 3.24 -12.96 -1.79
CA TRP A 76 3.62 -13.39 -0.45
C TRP A 76 2.85 -14.62 0.01
N GLN A 77 3.52 -15.43 0.83
CA GLN A 77 2.92 -16.53 1.57
C GLN A 77 2.97 -16.24 3.05
N LEU A 78 1.90 -16.54 3.75
CA LEU A 78 1.86 -16.50 5.19
C LEU A 78 2.02 -17.90 5.77
N GLU A 79 3.13 -18.13 6.48
CA GLU A 79 3.40 -19.37 7.22
C GLU A 79 3.28 -19.09 8.72
N GLY A 80 2.09 -19.32 9.26
CA GLY A 80 1.76 -18.95 10.64
C GLY A 80 1.74 -17.43 10.81
N THR A 81 2.80 -16.87 11.41
CA THR A 81 3.00 -15.41 11.53
C THR A 81 4.09 -14.87 10.62
N ARG A 82 4.84 -15.72 9.92
CA ARG A 82 5.93 -15.31 9.03
C ARG A 82 5.43 -15.08 7.62
N ILE A 83 5.90 -14.00 7.01
CA ILE A 83 5.61 -13.61 5.64
C ILE A 83 6.84 -13.94 4.81
N ILE A 84 6.64 -14.76 3.77
CA ILE A 84 7.69 -15.23 2.87
C ILE A 84 7.36 -14.73 1.46
N SER A 85 8.33 -14.12 0.78
CA SER A 85 8.17 -13.74 -0.62
C SER A 85 8.10 -14.96 -1.54
N ARG A 86 7.06 -15.04 -2.37
CA ARG A 86 6.85 -16.07 -3.41
C ARG A 86 7.31 -15.61 -4.78
N ALA A 87 7.00 -14.37 -5.12
CA ALA A 87 7.30 -13.77 -6.41
C ALA A 87 7.79 -12.33 -6.22
N PRO A 88 8.59 -11.80 -7.15
CA PRO A 88 8.97 -10.40 -7.12
C PRO A 88 7.74 -9.50 -7.34
N CYS A 89 7.59 -8.49 -6.49
CA CYS A 89 6.60 -7.41 -6.66
C CYS A 89 7.36 -6.11 -6.93
N GLU A 90 7.56 -5.75 -8.20
CA GLU A 90 8.35 -4.57 -8.58
C GLU A 90 7.50 -3.31 -8.68
N LYS A 91 6.21 -3.46 -8.98
CA LYS A 91 5.29 -2.37 -9.26
C LYS A 91 3.99 -2.56 -8.51
N HIS A 92 3.34 -1.46 -8.15
CA HIS A 92 2.01 -1.49 -7.54
C HIS A 92 1.13 -0.39 -8.12
N ILE A 93 -0.17 -0.68 -8.19
CA ILE A 93 -1.20 0.28 -8.58
C ILE A 93 -2.17 0.40 -7.41
N LEU A 94 -2.36 1.63 -6.92
CA LEU A 94 -3.33 1.92 -5.88
C LEU A 94 -4.67 2.31 -6.52
N ILE A 95 -5.72 1.55 -6.22
CA ILE A 95 -7.08 1.73 -6.71
C ILE A 95 -7.96 2.23 -5.57
N GLY A 96 -8.88 3.15 -5.85
CA GLY A 96 -9.73 3.76 -4.82
C GLY A 96 -9.06 4.94 -4.12
N THR A 97 -8.27 5.73 -4.85
CA THR A 97 -7.58 6.91 -4.34
C THR A 97 -8.51 7.97 -3.76
N GLN A 98 -9.77 8.07 -4.24
CA GLN A 98 -10.76 8.97 -3.62
C GLN A 98 -11.02 8.63 -2.15
N GLN A 99 -11.26 7.35 -1.82
CA GLN A 99 -11.47 6.92 -0.43
C GLN A 99 -10.22 7.15 0.42
N LEU A 100 -9.03 6.96 -0.15
CA LEU A 100 -7.77 7.29 0.53
C LEU A 100 -7.71 8.78 0.88
N LEU A 101 -8.06 9.65 -0.07
CA LEU A 101 -8.07 11.10 0.16
C LEU A 101 -9.09 11.48 1.22
N ASP A 102 -10.30 10.92 1.18
CA ASP A 102 -11.34 11.16 2.17
C ASP A 102 -10.89 10.73 3.58
N ASP A 103 -10.20 9.58 3.69
CA ASP A 103 -9.63 9.08 4.94
C ASP A 103 -8.53 10.00 5.49
N LEU A 104 -7.65 10.50 4.62
CA LEU A 104 -6.60 11.46 4.98
C LEU A 104 -7.20 12.81 5.42
N LEU A 105 -8.22 13.30 4.72
CA LEU A 105 -8.95 14.53 5.08
C LEU A 105 -9.67 14.37 6.42
N THR A 106 -10.25 13.21 6.69
CA THR A 106 -10.92 12.92 7.96
C THR A 106 -9.95 13.00 9.15
N LEU A 107 -8.75 12.44 9.02
CA LEU A 107 -7.73 12.47 10.08
C LEU A 107 -7.15 13.87 10.30
N THR A 108 -6.90 14.61 9.23
CA THR A 108 -6.35 15.96 9.30
C THR A 108 -7.37 16.97 9.85
N ALA A 109 -8.66 16.82 9.52
CA ALA A 109 -9.75 17.60 10.10
C ALA A 109 -9.94 17.37 11.62
N GLN A 110 -9.50 16.21 12.14
CA GLN A 110 -9.45 15.93 13.58
C GLN A 110 -8.24 16.58 14.27
N THR A 111 -7.23 17.03 13.51
CA THR A 111 -5.94 17.47 14.06
C THR A 111 -5.80 19.00 14.08
N ASP A 112 -6.29 19.74 13.08
CA ASP A 112 -6.50 21.20 13.14
C ASP A 112 -7.20 21.67 11.84
N ARG A 113 -8.38 22.29 11.93
CA ARG A 113 -9.17 22.71 10.74
C ARG A 113 -8.52 23.81 9.88
N HIS A 114 -7.41 24.40 10.31
CA HIS A 114 -6.83 25.60 9.69
C HIS A 114 -5.50 25.42 8.96
N ARG A 115 -4.97 24.20 8.85
CA ARG A 115 -3.67 23.94 8.17
C ARG A 115 -3.69 22.68 7.32
N LEU A 116 -4.73 22.53 6.52
CA LEU A 116 -4.74 21.49 5.50
C LEU A 116 -3.97 21.99 4.27
N PRO A 117 -2.81 21.39 3.90
CA PRO A 117 -2.26 21.60 2.58
C PRO A 117 -3.30 21.13 1.56
N ASP A 118 -3.54 21.94 0.54
CA ASP A 118 -4.40 21.52 -0.56
C ASP A 118 -3.81 20.30 -1.28
N LEU A 119 -4.66 19.65 -2.07
CA LEU A 119 -4.29 18.42 -2.77
C LEU A 119 -3.10 18.64 -3.72
N ASP A 120 -3.01 19.82 -4.31
CA ASP A 120 -1.91 20.23 -5.16
C ASP A 120 -0.60 20.30 -4.38
N THR A 121 -0.63 20.79 -3.14
CA THR A 121 0.54 20.84 -2.25
C THR A 121 1.00 19.44 -1.87
N LEU A 122 0.09 18.53 -1.52
CA LEU A 122 0.44 17.14 -1.22
C LEU A 122 0.98 16.42 -2.46
N TRP A 123 0.36 16.63 -3.62
CA TRP A 123 0.80 16.06 -4.89
C TRP A 123 2.16 16.59 -5.33
N GLN A 124 2.42 17.89 -5.17
CA GLN A 124 3.70 18.52 -5.44
C GLN A 124 4.78 17.98 -4.51
N ALA A 125 4.50 17.84 -3.21
CA ALA A 125 5.44 17.26 -2.25
C ALA A 125 5.79 15.80 -2.60
N ALA A 126 4.78 14.98 -2.94
CA ALA A 126 4.98 13.60 -3.37
C ALA A 126 5.77 13.53 -4.69
N SER A 127 5.44 14.38 -5.65
CA SER A 127 6.13 14.44 -6.95
C SER A 127 7.59 14.89 -6.81
N ALA A 128 7.86 15.87 -5.94
CA ALA A 128 9.20 16.33 -5.63
C ALA A 128 10.04 15.22 -4.98
N PHE A 129 9.46 14.48 -4.02
CA PHE A 129 10.12 13.35 -3.38
C PHE A 129 10.47 12.24 -4.37
N VAL A 130 9.53 11.85 -5.25
CA VAL A 130 9.77 10.85 -6.30
C VAL A 130 10.87 11.30 -7.26
N SER A 131 10.87 12.59 -7.60
CA SER A 131 11.89 13.17 -8.48
C SER A 131 13.27 13.16 -7.82
N GLN A 132 13.38 13.47 -6.53
CA GLN A 132 14.63 13.37 -5.75
C GLN A 132 15.15 11.94 -5.68
N GLN A 133 14.30 10.97 -5.34
CA GLN A 133 14.65 9.54 -5.30
C GLN A 133 15.21 9.04 -6.64
N ARG A 134 14.63 9.49 -7.76
CA ARG A 134 15.13 9.17 -9.10
C ARG A 134 16.51 9.76 -9.37
N VAL A 135 16.77 11.00 -8.97
CA VAL A 135 18.07 11.65 -9.16
C VAL A 135 19.15 10.94 -8.34
N GLU A 136 18.85 10.57 -7.09
CA GLU A 136 19.79 9.83 -6.22
C GLU A 136 20.10 8.42 -6.74
N ALA A 137 19.12 7.73 -7.34
CA ALA A 137 19.32 6.41 -7.94
C ALA A 137 20.24 6.46 -9.18
N VAL A 138 20.14 7.53 -9.99
CA VAL A 138 21.00 7.75 -11.16
C VAL A 138 22.44 8.09 -10.75
N GLN A 139 22.63 8.86 -9.67
CA GLN A 139 23.97 9.21 -9.20
C GLN A 139 24.75 8.04 -8.58
N LYS A 140 24.05 7.03 -8.04
CA LYS A 140 24.68 5.82 -7.48
C LYS A 140 25.11 4.79 -8.54
N THR A 141 24.78 5.00 -9.81
CA THR A 141 25.09 4.08 -10.93
C THR A 141 26.20 4.60 -11.86
N THR A 142 26.77 5.78 -11.58
CA THR A 142 27.99 6.35 -12.18
C THR A 142 29.13 6.35 -11.18
#